data_AF-A0A452T5P1-F1
#
_entry.id   AF-A0A452T5P1-F1
#
_cell.length_a   1.000
_cell.length_b   1.000
_cell.length_c   1.000
_cell.angle_alpha   90.00
_cell.angle_beta   90.00
_cell.angle_gamma   90.00
#
_symmetry.space_group_name_H-M   'P 1'
#
loop_
_entity.id
_entity.type
_entity.pdbx_description
1 polymer ?
#
loop_
_entity_poly.entity_id
_entity_poly.type
_entity_poly.pdbx_seq_one_letter_code
_entity_poly.pdbx_strand_id
1 'polypeptide(L)'
;MSNVARKAALLSRFSDAYSQARLDAQCLLRRCIDKAETVQRIIYIATVEAFHVAKMAFRHFKIRVRKSLTPSLSGSSNFEDAVSDYIICHLDLYDSQSSVHDVIRAMNVNPKISFPPEVDFCLLSEFIQEICCIAFAMQALDPPLDIAFGADGEIFNDCKYRRSYDSDFTAPLVLYHVWPALMENDCVIMKGEAVTKRGAFVRWPSGRAPLL
;
A
#
# COMPACT_ATOMS: atom_id res chain seq x y z
N MET A 1 -10.75 -15.90 16.45
CA MET A 1 -9.45 -16.31 15.85
C MET A 1 -8.31 -15.65 16.61
N SER A 2 -7.21 -16.34 16.88
CA SER A 2 -6.05 -15.72 17.54
C SER A 2 -5.37 -14.68 16.63
N ASN A 3 -4.63 -13.75 17.22
CA ASN A 3 -3.87 -12.73 16.50
C ASN A 3 -2.86 -13.36 15.50
N VAL A 4 -2.18 -14.43 15.91
CA VAL A 4 -1.26 -15.20 15.06
C VAL A 4 -1.96 -15.76 13.82
N ALA A 5 -3.15 -16.35 13.98
CA ALA A 5 -3.90 -16.91 12.85
C ALA A 5 -4.39 -15.82 11.88
N ARG A 6 -4.84 -14.67 12.42
CA ARG A 6 -5.23 -13.51 11.59
C ARG A 6 -4.03 -12.95 10.83
N LYS A 7 -2.88 -12.80 11.49
CA LYS A 7 -1.63 -12.36 10.87
C LYS A 7 -1.25 -13.30 9.73
N ALA A 8 -1.19 -14.61 9.97
CA ALA A 8 -0.88 -15.60 8.93
C ALA A 8 -1.82 -15.51 7.71
N ALA A 9 -3.13 -15.38 7.94
CA ALA A 9 -4.11 -15.23 6.86
C ALA A 9 -3.90 -13.94 6.05
N LEU A 10 -3.59 -12.82 6.71
CA LEU A 10 -3.31 -11.54 6.06
C LEU A 10 -1.98 -11.56 5.28
N LEU A 11 -0.96 -12.23 5.80
CA LEU A 11 0.30 -12.44 5.07
C LEU A 11 0.05 -13.26 3.78
N SER A 12 -0.77 -14.31 3.86
CA SER A 12 -1.17 -15.09 2.67
C SER A 12 -1.91 -14.21 1.66
N ARG A 13 -2.94 -13.48 2.09
CA ARG A 13 -3.71 -12.60 1.20
C ARG A 13 -2.85 -11.52 0.55
N PHE A 14 -1.90 -10.94 1.27
CA PHE A 14 -0.98 -9.95 0.70
C PHE A 14 0.00 -10.59 -0.31
N SER A 15 0.44 -11.83 -0.07
CA SER A 15 1.22 -12.61 -1.05
C SER A 15 0.41 -12.95 -2.30
N ASP A 16 -0.88 -13.29 -2.13
CA ASP A 16 -1.80 -13.55 -3.23
C ASP A 16 -2.09 -12.27 -4.02
N ALA A 17 -2.21 -11.13 -3.33
CA ALA A 17 -2.35 -9.82 -3.98
C ALA A 17 -1.11 -9.45 -4.81
N TYR A 18 0.10 -9.73 -4.30
CA TYR A 18 1.34 -9.58 -5.06
C TYR A 18 1.42 -10.51 -6.28
N SER A 19 0.90 -11.73 -6.16
CA SER A 19 1.11 -12.78 -7.17
C SER A 19 0.02 -12.81 -8.23
N GLN A 20 -1.26 -12.84 -7.84
CA GLN A 20 -2.40 -12.98 -8.74
C GLN A 20 -3.06 -11.63 -9.02
N ALA A 21 -3.56 -10.94 -7.98
CA ALA A 21 -4.34 -9.71 -8.18
C ALA A 21 -3.52 -8.62 -8.89
N ARG A 22 -2.23 -8.51 -8.59
CA ARG A 22 -1.30 -7.64 -9.30
C ARG A 22 -1.15 -8.03 -10.77
N LEU A 23 -1.03 -9.31 -11.11
CA LEU A 23 -0.91 -9.76 -12.50
C LEU A 23 -2.20 -9.49 -13.28
N ASP A 24 -3.35 -9.70 -12.66
CA ASP A 24 -4.65 -9.37 -13.26
C ASP A 24 -4.76 -7.87 -13.55
N ALA A 25 -4.40 -7.03 -12.56
CA ALA A 25 -4.31 -5.57 -12.74
C ALA A 25 -3.32 -5.19 -13.86
N GLN A 26 -2.15 -5.83 -13.94
CA GLN A 26 -1.20 -5.60 -15.03
C GLN A 26 -1.80 -5.95 -16.39
N CYS A 27 -2.52 -7.08 -16.50
CA CYS A 27 -3.17 -7.51 -17.72
C CYS A 27 -4.27 -6.53 -18.16
N LEU A 28 -5.04 -5.98 -17.21
CA LEU A 28 -6.04 -4.96 -17.50
C LEU A 28 -5.39 -3.66 -18.00
N LEU A 29 -4.37 -3.17 -17.30
CA LEU A 29 -3.67 -1.93 -17.66
C LEU A 29 -2.94 -2.03 -19.00
N ARG A 30 -2.36 -3.20 -19.33
CA ARG A 30 -1.66 -3.43 -20.59
C ARG A 30 -2.56 -3.38 -21.83
N ARG A 31 -3.88 -3.41 -21.67
CA ARG A 31 -4.83 -3.16 -22.78
C ARG A 31 -4.84 -1.69 -23.21
N CYS A 32 -4.35 -0.80 -22.35
CA CYS A 32 -4.39 0.64 -22.52
C CYS A 32 -3.00 1.30 -22.47
N ILE A 33 -1.99 0.62 -21.91
CA ILE A 33 -0.65 1.17 -21.65
C ILE A 33 0.42 0.18 -22.10
N ASP A 34 1.21 0.56 -23.12
CA ASP A 34 2.27 -0.29 -23.67
C ASP A 34 3.51 -0.35 -22.75
N LYS A 35 3.78 0.72 -22.01
CA LYS A 35 4.99 0.84 -21.19
C LYS A 35 4.84 0.06 -19.89
N ALA A 36 5.55 -1.07 -19.80
CA ALA A 36 5.58 -1.91 -18.59
C ALA A 36 5.97 -1.13 -17.32
N GLU A 37 6.95 -0.22 -17.41
CA GLU A 37 7.34 0.66 -16.30
C GLU A 37 6.14 1.46 -15.77
N THR A 38 5.35 2.06 -16.66
CA THR A 38 4.19 2.88 -16.28
C THR A 38 3.13 2.03 -15.59
N VAL A 39 2.84 0.84 -16.13
CA VAL A 39 1.89 -0.12 -15.55
C VAL A 39 2.31 -0.51 -14.12
N GLN A 40 3.59 -0.83 -13.92
CA GLN A 40 4.10 -1.23 -12.60
C GLN A 40 4.08 -0.06 -11.60
N ARG A 41 4.45 1.14 -12.03
CA ARG A 41 4.35 2.35 -11.19
C ARG A 41 2.92 2.64 -10.75
N ILE A 42 1.94 2.49 -11.65
CA ILE A 42 0.51 2.68 -11.33
C ILE A 42 0.08 1.71 -10.23
N ILE A 43 0.42 0.43 -10.36
CA ILE A 43 0.02 -0.58 -9.37
C ILE A 43 0.72 -0.35 -8.02
N TYR A 44 2.00 -0.01 -8.04
CA TYR A 44 2.72 0.33 -6.81
C TYR A 44 2.07 1.52 -6.10
N ILE A 45 1.76 2.59 -6.83
CA ILE A 45 1.10 3.78 -6.25
C ILE A 45 -0.29 3.44 -5.74
N ALA A 46 -1.11 2.70 -6.52
CA ALA A 46 -2.42 2.24 -6.06
C ALA A 46 -2.30 1.48 -4.72
N THR A 47 -1.29 0.62 -4.59
CA THR A 47 -1.03 -0.13 -3.36
C THR A 47 -0.64 0.80 -2.21
N VAL A 48 0.27 1.74 -2.44
CA VAL A 48 0.73 2.69 -1.41
C VAL A 48 -0.40 3.60 -0.93
N GLU A 49 -1.16 4.16 -1.86
CA GLU A 49 -2.30 5.03 -1.54
C GLU A 49 -3.40 4.24 -0.82
N ALA A 50 -3.66 2.99 -1.20
CA ALA A 50 -4.61 2.13 -0.50
C ALA A 50 -4.20 1.86 0.95
N PHE A 51 -2.92 1.60 1.22
CA PHE A 51 -2.42 1.47 2.59
C PHE A 51 -2.57 2.79 3.37
N HIS A 52 -2.26 3.92 2.74
CA HIS A 52 -2.41 5.24 3.36
C HIS A 52 -3.86 5.53 3.75
N VAL A 53 -4.79 5.40 2.80
CA VAL A 53 -6.22 5.65 3.00
C VAL A 53 -6.81 4.68 4.02
N ALA A 54 -6.55 3.38 3.90
CA ALA A 54 -7.04 2.38 4.83
C ALA A 54 -6.54 2.61 6.27
N LYS A 55 -5.28 3.04 6.42
CA LYS A 55 -4.71 3.41 7.73
C LYS A 55 -5.41 4.61 8.34
N MET A 56 -5.73 5.63 7.55
CA MET A 56 -6.52 6.78 8.02
C MET A 56 -7.94 6.38 8.38
N ALA A 57 -8.59 5.55 7.55
CA ALA A 57 -9.92 5.02 7.83
C ALA A 57 -9.95 4.21 9.14
N PHE A 58 -8.94 3.38 9.38
CA PHE A 58 -8.81 2.61 10.62
C PHE A 58 -8.65 3.51 11.85
N ARG A 59 -7.81 4.55 11.75
CA ARG A 59 -7.65 5.54 12.84
C ARG A 59 -8.98 6.22 13.17
N HIS A 60 -9.74 6.65 12.15
CA HIS A 60 -11.05 7.23 12.35
C HIS A 60 -12.05 6.24 12.96
N PHE A 61 -12.05 4.98 12.49
CA PHE A 61 -12.89 3.92 13.05
C PHE A 61 -12.57 3.67 14.52
N LYS A 62 -11.29 3.50 14.87
CA LYS A 62 -10.84 3.34 16.27
C LYS A 62 -11.27 4.51 17.15
N ILE A 63 -11.15 5.75 16.67
CA ILE A 63 -11.62 6.94 17.41
C ILE A 63 -13.14 6.87 17.65
N ARG A 64 -13.93 6.49 16.64
CA ARG A 64 -15.39 6.35 16.79
C ARG A 64 -15.76 5.26 17.81
N VAL A 65 -15.12 4.10 17.74
CA VAL A 65 -15.32 2.98 18.68
C VAL A 65 -14.96 3.38 20.12
N ARG A 66 -13.83 4.07 20.32
CA ARG A 66 -13.47 4.58 21.65
C ARG A 66 -14.56 5.50 22.20
N LYS A 67 -15.04 6.44 21.39
CA LYS A 67 -16.08 7.40 21.82
C LYS A 67 -17.39 6.69 22.16
N SER A 68 -17.80 5.67 21.40
CA SER A 68 -19.04 4.92 21.69
C SER A 68 -18.94 4.05 22.95
N LEU A 69 -17.75 3.53 23.27
CA LEU A 69 -17.51 2.69 24.45
C LEU A 69 -17.15 3.47 25.72
N THR A 70 -16.81 4.76 25.62
CA THR A 70 -16.43 5.60 26.78
C THR A 70 -17.51 5.64 27.88
N PRO A 71 -18.81 5.82 27.57
CA PRO A 71 -19.85 5.88 28.60
C PRO A 71 -20.04 4.58 29.39
N SER A 72 -19.72 3.41 28.80
CA SER A 72 -19.96 2.10 29.39
C SER A 72 -18.78 1.54 30.19
N LEU A 73 -17.56 2.07 30.01
CA LEU A 73 -16.31 1.48 30.54
C LEU A 73 -15.37 2.49 31.21
N SER A 74 -15.87 3.68 31.56
CA SER A 74 -15.08 4.74 32.21
C SER A 74 -14.39 4.20 33.48
N GLY A 75 -13.04 4.14 33.46
CA GLY A 75 -12.22 3.73 34.60
C GLY A 75 -11.79 2.26 34.65
N SER A 76 -12.15 1.43 33.65
CA SER A 76 -11.67 0.04 33.56
C SER A 76 -10.26 -0.05 32.98
N SER A 77 -9.39 -0.85 33.59
CA SER A 77 -8.04 -1.16 33.08
C SER A 77 -8.05 -1.83 31.70
N ASN A 78 -9.20 -2.39 31.28
CA ASN A 78 -9.34 -3.22 30.08
C ASN A 78 -10.02 -2.48 28.92
N PHE A 79 -10.12 -1.14 28.98
CA PHE A 79 -10.80 -0.35 27.97
C PHE A 79 -10.18 -0.49 26.56
N GLU A 80 -8.84 -0.47 26.47
CA GLU A 80 -8.14 -0.63 25.19
C GLU A 80 -8.32 -2.02 24.58
N ASP A 81 -8.39 -3.05 25.42
CA ASP A 81 -8.66 -4.42 25.00
C ASP A 81 -10.08 -4.54 24.46
N ALA A 82 -11.07 -3.97 25.16
CA ALA A 82 -12.46 -3.95 24.72
C ALA A 82 -12.64 -3.20 23.38
N VAL A 83 -11.93 -2.08 23.19
CA VAL A 83 -11.91 -1.36 21.91
C VAL A 83 -11.32 -2.24 20.80
N SER A 84 -10.21 -2.93 21.09
CA SER A 84 -9.53 -3.78 20.12
C SER A 84 -10.38 -4.99 19.73
N ASP A 85 -10.98 -5.67 20.71
CA ASP A 85 -11.90 -6.79 20.51
C ASP A 85 -13.13 -6.36 19.70
N TYR A 86 -13.70 -5.19 20.00
CA TYR A 86 -14.82 -4.65 19.23
C TYR A 86 -14.42 -4.45 17.77
N ILE A 87 -13.26 -3.84 17.51
CA ILE A 87 -12.78 -3.59 16.15
C ILE A 87 -12.56 -4.91 15.40
N ILE A 88 -11.93 -5.89 16.03
CA ILE A 88 -11.65 -7.21 15.42
C ILE A 88 -12.95 -7.92 15.04
N CYS A 89 -13.98 -7.82 15.88
CA CYS A 89 -15.29 -8.42 15.62
C CYS A 89 -16.12 -7.70 14.55
N HIS A 90 -15.78 -6.45 14.21
CA HIS A 90 -16.57 -5.59 13.32
C HIS A 90 -15.74 -5.03 12.16
N LEU A 91 -14.76 -5.80 11.67
CA LEU A 91 -13.97 -5.41 10.49
C LEU A 91 -14.81 -5.30 9.21
N ASP A 92 -15.95 -5.99 9.17
CA ASP A 92 -16.94 -5.95 8.08
C ASP A 92 -17.66 -4.59 7.96
N LEU A 93 -17.68 -3.77 9.02
CA LEU A 93 -18.20 -2.40 8.97
C LEU A 93 -17.27 -1.43 8.22
N TYR A 94 -16.14 -1.90 7.70
CA TYR A 94 -15.24 -1.08 6.91
C TYR A 94 -15.85 -0.72 5.55
N ASP A 95 -16.06 0.58 5.33
CA ASP A 95 -16.48 1.12 4.05
C ASP A 95 -15.30 1.17 3.05
N SER A 96 -15.07 0.01 2.43
CA SER A 96 -14.04 -0.14 1.40
C SER A 96 -14.32 0.68 0.14
N GLN A 97 -15.59 0.96 -0.19
CA GLN A 97 -15.95 1.72 -1.40
C GLN A 97 -15.56 3.20 -1.28
N SER A 98 -15.85 3.84 -0.15
CA SER A 98 -15.36 5.19 0.12
C SER A 98 -13.84 5.28 0.02
N SER A 99 -13.13 4.26 0.54
CA SER A 99 -11.67 4.20 0.48
C SER A 99 -11.15 4.03 -0.95
N VAL A 100 -11.83 3.23 -1.79
CA VAL A 100 -11.50 3.11 -3.23
C VAL A 100 -11.60 4.46 -3.93
N HIS A 101 -12.66 5.23 -3.68
CA HIS A 101 -12.83 6.57 -4.26
C HIS A 101 -11.72 7.54 -3.83
N ASP A 102 -11.32 7.50 -2.56
CA ASP A 102 -10.24 8.36 -2.06
C ASP A 102 -8.89 7.98 -2.65
N VAL A 103 -8.61 6.68 -2.84
CA VAL A 103 -7.40 6.20 -3.53
C VAL A 103 -7.37 6.66 -4.99
N ILE A 104 -8.47 6.47 -5.74
CA ILE A 104 -8.57 6.91 -7.13
C ILE A 104 -8.34 8.42 -7.24
N ARG A 105 -8.90 9.21 -6.30
CA ARG A 105 -8.66 10.65 -6.24
C ARG A 105 -7.19 10.99 -6.02
N ALA A 106 -6.52 10.30 -5.09
CA ALA A 106 -5.09 10.50 -4.81
C ALA A 106 -4.23 10.12 -6.02
N MET A 107 -4.56 9.03 -6.70
CA MET A 107 -3.87 8.59 -7.91
C MET A 107 -3.99 9.60 -9.06
N ASN A 108 -5.17 10.19 -9.26
CA ASN A 108 -5.43 11.17 -10.33
C ASN A 108 -4.59 12.45 -10.22
N VAL A 109 -4.11 12.79 -9.02
CA VAL A 109 -3.25 13.97 -8.79
C VAL A 109 -1.79 13.60 -8.59
N ASN A 110 -1.41 12.33 -8.71
CA ASN A 110 -0.06 11.86 -8.41
C ASN A 110 0.90 12.17 -9.58
N PRO A 111 1.96 12.98 -9.37
CA PRO A 111 2.84 13.43 -10.46
C PRO A 111 3.73 12.33 -11.05
N LYS A 112 3.84 11.17 -10.39
CA LYS A 112 4.69 10.06 -10.86
C LYS A 112 4.01 9.17 -11.89
N ILE A 113 2.69 9.30 -12.04
CA ILE A 113 1.91 8.53 -13.00
C ILE A 113 1.02 9.47 -13.81
N SER A 114 0.89 9.15 -15.09
CA SER A 114 -0.06 9.77 -15.99
C SER A 114 -0.84 8.65 -16.64
N PHE A 115 -2.16 8.70 -16.55
CA PHE A 115 -3.00 7.82 -17.34
C PHE A 115 -3.23 8.45 -18.73
N PRO A 116 -3.34 7.66 -19.81
CA PRO A 116 -3.96 8.14 -21.03
C PRO A 116 -5.30 8.84 -20.69
N PRO A 117 -5.57 10.04 -21.22
CA PRO A 117 -6.80 10.80 -20.94
C PRO A 117 -8.09 9.99 -21.12
N GLU A 118 -8.03 8.93 -21.93
CA GLU A 118 -9.16 8.12 -22.34
C GLU A 118 -9.51 7.00 -21.34
N VAL A 119 -8.75 6.81 -20.26
CA VAL A 119 -8.92 5.66 -19.37
C VAL A 119 -8.89 6.06 -17.89
N ASP A 120 -9.82 5.49 -17.13
CA ASP A 120 -10.09 5.80 -15.73
C ASP A 120 -9.46 4.75 -14.79
N PHE A 121 -8.86 5.21 -13.69
CA PHE A 121 -8.37 4.34 -12.62
C PHE A 121 -9.48 3.52 -11.94
N CYS A 122 -10.76 3.84 -12.16
CA CYS A 122 -11.88 2.96 -11.82
C CYS A 122 -11.70 1.53 -12.36
N LEU A 123 -10.92 1.33 -13.44
CA LEU A 123 -10.52 0.00 -13.93
C LEU A 123 -9.83 -0.86 -12.85
N LEU A 124 -9.18 -0.23 -11.88
CA LEU A 124 -8.45 -0.90 -10.79
C LEU A 124 -9.29 -1.02 -9.51
N SER A 125 -10.58 -0.72 -9.53
CA SER A 125 -11.41 -0.67 -8.31
C SER A 125 -11.37 -1.96 -7.50
N GLU A 126 -11.48 -3.13 -8.14
CA GLU A 126 -11.42 -4.43 -7.46
C GLU A 126 -10.06 -4.67 -6.80
N PHE A 127 -8.97 -4.36 -7.52
CA PHE A 127 -7.62 -4.46 -6.99
C PHE A 127 -7.42 -3.51 -5.80
N ILE A 128 -7.79 -2.24 -5.95
CA ILE A 128 -7.69 -1.22 -4.89
C ILE A 128 -8.50 -1.63 -3.67
N GLN A 129 -9.72 -2.14 -3.88
CA GLN A 129 -10.61 -2.59 -2.81
C GLN A 129 -9.96 -3.72 -2.00
N GLU A 130 -9.37 -4.72 -2.65
CA GLU A 130 -8.71 -5.82 -1.95
C GLU A 130 -7.51 -5.32 -1.14
N ILE A 131 -6.67 -4.43 -1.70
CA ILE A 131 -5.55 -3.86 -0.94
C ILE A 131 -6.04 -3.03 0.25
N CYS A 132 -7.09 -2.21 0.07
CA CYS A 132 -7.71 -1.44 1.14
C CYS A 132 -8.21 -2.36 2.27
N CYS A 133 -8.86 -3.48 1.93
CA CYS A 133 -9.35 -4.46 2.90
C CYS A 133 -8.20 -5.13 3.67
N ILE A 134 -7.14 -5.56 2.96
CA ILE A 134 -5.94 -6.14 3.58
C ILE A 134 -5.30 -5.12 4.53
N ALA A 135 -5.04 -3.90 4.05
CA ALA A 135 -4.37 -2.86 4.81
C ALA A 135 -5.18 -2.45 6.06
N PHE A 136 -6.49 -2.30 5.95
CA PHE A 136 -7.36 -1.98 7.09
C PHE A 136 -7.30 -3.09 8.15
N ALA A 137 -7.40 -4.35 7.74
CA ALA A 137 -7.33 -5.49 8.65
C ALA A 137 -5.95 -5.65 9.30
N MET A 138 -4.88 -5.31 8.57
CA MET A 138 -3.50 -5.31 9.08
C MET A 138 -3.29 -4.27 10.19
N GLN A 139 -4.03 -3.16 10.19
CA GLN A 139 -3.99 -2.18 11.29
C GLN A 139 -4.68 -2.69 12.58
N ALA A 140 -5.52 -3.73 12.48
CA ALA A 140 -6.17 -4.39 13.61
C ALA A 140 -5.34 -5.54 14.23
N LEU A 141 -4.12 -5.76 13.73
CA LEU A 141 -3.16 -6.68 14.34
C LEU A 141 -2.42 -6.01 15.50
N ASP A 142 -1.87 -6.83 16.39
CA ASP A 142 -1.01 -6.37 17.48
C ASP A 142 0.31 -7.17 17.49
N PRO A 143 1.45 -6.58 17.07
CA PRO A 143 1.59 -5.24 16.52
C PRO A 143 0.96 -5.11 15.10
N PRO A 144 0.62 -3.89 14.64
CA PRO A 144 0.08 -3.66 13.31
C PRO A 144 1.13 -3.86 12.22
N LEU A 145 0.69 -4.27 11.03
CA LEU A 145 1.53 -4.36 9.83
C LEU A 145 1.30 -3.16 8.91
N ASP A 146 2.37 -2.69 8.29
CA ASP A 146 2.34 -1.58 7.35
C ASP A 146 3.38 -1.78 6.23
N ILE A 147 3.42 -0.88 5.26
CA ILE A 147 4.36 -0.94 4.14
C ILE A 147 5.53 0.02 4.28
N ALA A 148 6.68 -0.36 3.72
CA ALA A 148 7.80 0.55 3.54
C ALA A 148 7.50 1.55 2.42
N PHE A 149 7.68 2.84 2.70
CA PHE A 149 7.67 3.88 1.68
C PHE A 149 8.97 3.84 0.88
N GLY A 150 8.86 3.63 -0.43
CA GLY A 150 9.98 3.66 -1.36
C GLY A 150 10.01 4.93 -2.20
N ALA A 151 11.20 5.50 -2.38
CA ALA A 151 11.47 6.68 -3.20
C ALA A 151 12.32 6.31 -4.43
N ASP A 152 11.93 6.83 -5.61
CA ASP A 152 12.74 6.74 -6.81
C ASP A 152 14.12 7.37 -6.57
N GLY A 153 15.17 6.71 -7.04
CA GLY A 153 16.56 7.14 -6.85
C GLY A 153 17.17 6.78 -5.50
N GLU A 154 16.44 6.10 -4.60
CA GLU A 154 17.03 5.64 -3.35
C GLU A 154 18.06 4.52 -3.56
N ILE A 155 18.97 4.36 -2.61
CA ILE A 155 19.95 3.27 -2.61
C ILE A 155 19.21 1.95 -2.41
N PHE A 156 19.42 1.00 -3.31
CA PHE A 156 18.81 -0.32 -3.23
C PHE A 156 19.18 -1.01 -1.91
N ASN A 157 18.16 -1.42 -1.17
CA ASN A 157 18.29 -2.14 0.09
C ASN A 157 17.86 -3.60 -0.09
N ASP A 158 18.83 -4.50 -0.10
CA ASP A 158 18.58 -5.94 -0.29
C ASP A 158 17.84 -6.58 0.89
N CYS A 159 17.87 -6.00 2.09
CA CYS A 159 17.04 -6.48 3.20
C CYS A 159 15.55 -6.23 2.94
N LYS A 160 15.20 -5.11 2.29
CA LYS A 160 13.82 -4.69 2.04
C LYS A 160 13.25 -5.20 0.72
N TYR A 161 14.07 -5.28 -0.33
CA TYR A 161 13.59 -5.50 -1.69
C TYR A 161 14.33 -6.63 -2.41
N ARG A 162 13.62 -7.34 -3.27
CA ARG A 162 14.21 -8.16 -4.33
C ARG A 162 14.30 -7.33 -5.61
N ARG A 163 15.31 -7.60 -6.43
CA ARG A 163 15.41 -7.01 -7.78
C ARG A 163 14.48 -7.74 -8.73
N SER A 164 13.71 -6.99 -9.50
CA SER A 164 12.97 -7.53 -10.65
C SER A 164 13.91 -8.03 -11.72
N TYR A 165 13.45 -8.96 -12.56
CA TYR A 165 14.26 -9.60 -13.60
C TYR A 165 14.83 -8.62 -14.64
N ASP A 166 14.16 -7.49 -14.85
CA ASP A 166 14.55 -6.45 -15.82
C ASP A 166 15.56 -5.44 -15.23
N SER A 167 16.00 -5.64 -14.00
CA SER A 167 16.97 -4.78 -13.32
C SER A 167 18.39 -4.89 -13.91
N ASP A 168 19.13 -3.77 -13.87
CA ASP A 168 20.59 -3.82 -13.86
C ASP A 168 21.06 -4.15 -12.44
N PHE A 169 21.55 -5.37 -12.24
CA PHE A 169 21.98 -5.90 -10.93
C PHE A 169 23.23 -5.19 -10.38
N THR A 170 23.96 -4.46 -11.23
CA THR A 170 25.11 -3.65 -10.81
C THR A 170 24.73 -2.22 -10.45
N ALA A 171 23.51 -1.79 -10.80
CA ALA A 171 23.05 -0.44 -10.50
C ALA A 171 22.75 -0.29 -8.99
N PRO A 172 23.27 0.76 -8.32
CA PRO A 172 23.05 0.94 -6.88
C PRO A 172 21.69 1.55 -6.55
N LEU A 173 20.96 2.09 -7.52
CA LEU A 173 19.77 2.90 -7.28
C LEU A 173 18.50 2.25 -7.81
N VAL A 174 17.42 2.44 -7.07
CA VAL A 174 16.07 2.07 -7.49
C VAL A 174 15.57 3.06 -8.53
N LEU A 175 15.18 2.57 -9.70
CA LEU A 175 14.46 3.36 -10.71
C LEU A 175 13.00 3.54 -10.31
N TYR A 176 12.33 2.45 -9.91
CA TYR A 176 10.98 2.45 -9.34
C TYR A 176 10.72 1.17 -8.54
N HIS A 177 9.71 1.23 -7.68
CA HIS A 177 9.21 0.09 -6.93
C HIS A 177 8.06 -0.58 -7.68
N VAL A 178 8.02 -1.91 -7.63
CA VAL A 178 6.95 -2.73 -8.22
C VAL A 178 5.99 -3.20 -7.12
N TRP A 179 6.52 -3.46 -5.92
CA TRP A 179 5.73 -3.87 -4.77
C TRP A 179 6.37 -3.39 -3.46
N PRO A 180 5.60 -2.86 -2.50
CA PRO A 180 6.17 -2.44 -1.23
C PRO A 180 6.64 -3.61 -0.37
N ALA A 181 7.65 -3.36 0.47
CA ALA A 181 8.02 -4.30 1.53
C ALA A 181 7.01 -4.21 2.67
N LEU A 182 6.61 -5.35 3.24
CA LEU A 182 5.74 -5.38 4.41
C LEU A 182 6.58 -5.37 5.68
N MET A 183 6.19 -4.51 6.62
CA MET A 183 6.94 -4.13 7.80
C MET A 183 6.13 -4.37 9.08
N GLU A 184 6.83 -4.74 10.14
CA GLU A 184 6.34 -4.82 11.51
C GLU A 184 7.38 -4.19 12.43
N ASN A 185 7.07 -3.07 13.10
CA ASN A 185 8.00 -2.39 14.02
C ASN A 185 9.44 -2.27 13.45
N ASP A 186 9.56 -1.77 12.21
CA ASP A 186 10.81 -1.64 11.44
C ASP A 186 11.49 -2.94 10.95
N CYS A 187 10.95 -4.11 11.29
CA CYS A 187 11.39 -5.38 10.74
C CYS A 187 10.70 -5.67 9.41
N VAL A 188 11.47 -6.12 8.41
CA VAL A 188 10.91 -6.62 7.13
C VAL A 188 10.32 -8.01 7.36
N ILE A 189 9.01 -8.13 7.20
CA ILE A 189 8.29 -9.42 7.28
C ILE A 189 8.18 -10.06 5.89
N MET A 190 7.96 -9.25 4.86
CA MET A 190 8.00 -9.70 3.47
C MET A 190 8.73 -8.69 2.59
N LYS A 191 9.71 -9.17 1.83
CA LYS A 191 10.45 -8.32 0.89
C LYS A 191 9.54 -7.82 -0.23
N GLY A 192 9.66 -6.53 -0.52
CA GLY A 192 9.07 -5.92 -1.71
C GLY A 192 9.85 -6.27 -2.97
N GLU A 193 9.51 -5.59 -4.05
CA GLU A 193 10.14 -5.74 -5.35
C GLU A 193 10.46 -4.36 -5.94
N ALA A 194 11.66 -4.19 -6.48
CA ALA A 194 12.12 -2.94 -7.08
C ALA A 194 12.94 -3.19 -8.35
N VAL A 195 12.88 -2.25 -9.27
CA VAL A 195 13.71 -2.22 -10.48
C VAL A 195 14.86 -1.26 -10.29
N THR A 196 16.07 -1.69 -10.62
CA THR A 196 17.27 -0.84 -10.57
C THR A 196 17.82 -0.61 -11.98
N LYS A 197 18.27 0.61 -12.29
CA LYS A 197 18.90 0.93 -13.58
C LYS A 197 20.03 1.95 -13.40
N ARG A 198 21.08 1.85 -14.22
CA ARG A 198 22.06 2.94 -14.35
C ARG A 198 21.37 4.20 -14.86
N GLY A 199 21.67 5.34 -14.26
CA GLY A 199 21.07 6.62 -14.64
C GLY A 199 19.72 6.93 -13.98
N ALA A 200 19.30 6.19 -12.93
CA ALA A 200 18.09 6.51 -12.17
C ALA A 200 18.06 7.94 -11.58
N PHE A 201 19.23 8.60 -11.41
CA PHE A 201 19.35 10.01 -11.02
C PHE A 201 18.80 11.01 -12.08
N VAL A 202 18.69 10.62 -13.35
CA VAL A 202 18.55 11.59 -14.48
C VAL A 202 17.09 11.99 -14.76
N ARG A 203 16.11 11.59 -13.92
CA ARG A 203 14.68 11.85 -14.16
C ARG A 203 14.00 12.82 -13.20
N TRP A 204 14.77 13.67 -12.49
CA TRP A 204 14.18 14.88 -11.91
C TRP A 204 13.82 15.85 -13.05
N PRO A 205 12.62 16.44 -13.13
CA PRO A 205 12.38 17.54 -14.05
C PRO A 205 13.32 18.67 -13.63
N SER A 206 14.36 18.88 -14.41
CA SER A 206 15.21 20.06 -14.36
C SER A 206 14.34 21.29 -14.55
N GLY A 207 13.85 21.83 -13.43
CA GLY A 207 12.85 22.88 -13.39
C GLY A 207 13.03 23.76 -12.16
N ARG A 208 14.28 24.21 -11.93
CA ARG A 208 14.66 25.50 -11.34
C ARG A 208 16.16 25.47 -11.09
N ALA A 209 16.91 26.11 -11.99
CA ALA A 209 18.20 26.66 -11.63
C ALA A 209 17.97 27.69 -10.50
N PRO A 210 18.82 27.73 -9.46
CA PRO A 210 18.84 28.88 -8.58
C PRO A 210 19.33 30.07 -9.41
N LEU A 211 18.45 31.05 -9.63
CA LEU A 211 18.91 32.39 -9.97
C LEU A 211 19.57 32.95 -8.71
N LEU A 212 20.79 33.47 -8.95
CA LEU A 212 21.73 34.16 -8.07
C LEU A 212 21.15 34.75 -6.78
#